data_AF-A0A512HXF6-F1
#
_entry.id   AF-A0A512HXF6-F1
#
_cell.length_a   1.000
_cell.length_b   1.000
_cell.length_c   1.000
_cell.angle_alpha   90.00
_cell.angle_beta   90.00
_cell.angle_gamma   90.00
#
_symmetry.space_group_name_H-M   'P 1'
#
loop_
_entity.id
_entity.type
_entity.pdbx_description
1 polymer ?
#
loop_
_entity_poly.entity_id
_entity_poly.type
_entity_poly.pdbx_seq_one_letter_code
_entity_poly.pdbx_strand_id
1 'polypeptide(L)'
;MRPGNVGRVTDPAALPVLRDDDLVLEPTSGTDDLDGFAVIQGGERIGTVALQHGPGQAGRRLGSLRWSFSSGPGPMVTSRALRLAVEYAFETLGWTRVEARVPTIDTHGMRAASIAGLRREGVARGADGDVDQVMLARIVDDPPATSRDGFVAILNAGLPRKRVIGQGVLRDRDGRVLLCELTYKRQWDLPGGVVEVNESPATGLVRELEEELGLTVEIDGLVTMNWLPPWSRWDDACLFVFDLGVVDADLVDQMVLQRSEIAAVHWCDMDTVRERATLATIELLESLADAPLPAYREAPRQPD
;
A
#
# COMPACT_ATOMS: atom_id res chain seq x y z
N MET A 1 -18.75 25.51 -55.34
CA MET A 1 -19.03 24.10 -54.97
C MET A 1 -18.57 23.88 -53.55
N ARG A 2 -19.48 23.53 -52.64
CA ARG A 2 -19.13 23.01 -51.31
C ARG A 2 -18.98 21.49 -51.45
N PRO A 3 -17.89 20.85 -50.98
CA PRO A 3 -17.87 19.41 -50.88
C PRO A 3 -18.75 18.98 -49.70
N GLY A 4 -19.53 17.94 -49.95
CA GLY A 4 -20.62 17.48 -49.12
C GLY A 4 -20.16 16.78 -47.84
N ASN A 5 -21.13 16.78 -46.92
CA ASN A 5 -21.19 16.06 -45.66
C ASN A 5 -20.99 14.55 -45.87
N VAL A 6 -20.14 13.91 -45.07
CA VAL A 6 -20.23 12.47 -44.77
C VAL A 6 -20.37 12.36 -43.27
N GLY A 7 -21.60 12.55 -42.78
CA GLY A 7 -21.95 12.26 -41.40
C GLY A 7 -21.73 10.78 -41.14
N ARG A 8 -20.89 10.46 -40.17
CA ARG A 8 -20.73 9.10 -39.66
C ARG A 8 -21.95 8.83 -38.76
N VAL A 9 -23.01 8.29 -39.35
CA VAL A 9 -24.12 7.68 -38.60
C VAL A 9 -23.62 6.32 -38.16
N THR A 10 -23.04 6.24 -36.96
CA THR A 10 -22.97 4.97 -36.22
C THR A 10 -24.23 4.91 -35.37
N ASP A 11 -25.18 4.09 -35.80
CA ASP A 11 -26.28 3.63 -34.96
C ASP A 11 -25.67 3.03 -33.69
N PRO A 12 -25.99 3.50 -32.47
CA PRO A 12 -25.48 2.87 -31.26
C PRO A 12 -26.05 1.45 -31.21
N ALA A 13 -25.17 0.45 -31.37
CA ALA A 13 -25.58 -0.94 -31.25
C ALA A 13 -26.31 -1.13 -29.91
N ALA A 14 -27.54 -1.64 -29.95
CA ALA A 14 -28.31 -1.89 -28.74
C ALA A 14 -27.49 -2.73 -27.76
N LEU A 15 -27.41 -2.28 -26.51
CA LEU A 15 -26.68 -2.99 -25.45
C LEU A 15 -27.15 -4.44 -25.32
N PRO A 16 -26.24 -5.42 -25.14
CA PRO A 16 -26.62 -6.82 -24.99
C PRO A 16 -27.18 -7.12 -23.60
N VAL A 17 -27.92 -8.23 -23.48
CA VAL A 17 -28.25 -8.82 -22.18
C VAL A 17 -27.10 -9.73 -21.76
N LEU A 18 -26.53 -9.53 -20.57
CA LEU A 18 -25.44 -10.36 -20.03
C LEU A 18 -25.99 -11.31 -18.96
N ARG A 19 -25.42 -12.52 -18.82
CA ARG A 19 -25.95 -13.57 -17.94
C ARG A 19 -24.86 -14.36 -17.22
N ASP A 20 -25.10 -14.68 -15.96
CA ASP A 20 -24.34 -15.62 -15.13
C ASP A 20 -25.39 -16.40 -14.30
N ASP A 21 -25.65 -17.66 -14.65
CA ASP A 21 -26.72 -18.50 -14.09
C ASP A 21 -28.08 -17.78 -13.88
N ASP A 22 -28.45 -17.53 -12.62
CA ASP A 22 -29.67 -16.88 -12.16
C ASP A 22 -29.62 -15.34 -12.18
N LEU A 23 -28.44 -14.76 -12.46
CA LEU A 23 -28.18 -13.33 -12.52
C LEU A 23 -28.20 -12.83 -13.97
N VAL A 24 -28.91 -11.73 -14.20
CA VAL A 24 -29.05 -11.10 -15.52
C VAL A 24 -28.72 -9.61 -15.42
N LEU A 25 -27.92 -9.09 -16.35
CA LEU A 25 -27.75 -7.67 -16.58
C LEU A 25 -28.58 -7.27 -17.80
N GLU A 26 -29.71 -6.61 -17.54
CA GLU A 26 -30.61 -6.12 -18.58
C GLU A 26 -30.25 -4.67 -18.95
N PRO A 27 -30.12 -4.35 -20.24
CA PRO A 27 -29.92 -2.97 -20.70
C PRO A 27 -30.93 -2.00 -20.10
N THR A 28 -30.42 -0.88 -19.62
CA THR A 28 -31.22 0.31 -19.29
C THR A 28 -30.99 1.38 -20.36
N SER A 29 -31.72 2.49 -20.31
CA SER A 29 -31.44 3.63 -21.19
C SER A 29 -30.00 4.13 -20.97
N GLY A 30 -29.13 3.90 -21.95
CA GLY A 30 -27.77 4.44 -22.00
C GLY A 30 -27.73 5.83 -22.66
N THR A 31 -26.63 6.53 -22.45
CA THR A 31 -26.21 7.70 -23.23
C THR A 31 -24.96 7.32 -24.01
N ASP A 32 -24.53 8.10 -25.00
CA ASP A 32 -23.30 7.80 -25.78
C ASP A 32 -22.06 7.54 -24.89
N ASP A 33 -22.01 8.12 -23.70
CA ASP A 33 -20.90 7.98 -22.75
C ASP A 33 -21.16 6.96 -21.60
N LEU A 34 -22.27 6.23 -21.61
CA LEU A 34 -22.70 5.37 -20.50
C LEU A 34 -23.47 4.13 -20.95
N ASP A 35 -22.91 2.95 -20.64
CA ASP A 35 -23.58 1.66 -20.81
C ASP A 35 -24.14 1.21 -19.46
N GLY A 36 -25.46 1.35 -19.28
CA GLY A 36 -26.14 1.06 -18.02
C GLY A 36 -26.93 -0.24 -18.04
N PHE A 37 -26.86 -1.01 -16.95
CA PHE A 37 -27.58 -2.28 -16.79
C PHE A 37 -28.35 -2.33 -15.47
N ALA A 38 -29.58 -2.85 -15.52
CA ALA A 38 -30.33 -3.30 -14.34
C ALA A 38 -29.85 -4.70 -13.97
N VAL A 39 -29.56 -4.91 -12.68
CA VAL A 39 -29.18 -6.22 -12.16
C VAL A 39 -30.45 -6.93 -11.69
N ILE A 40 -30.77 -8.05 -12.34
CA ILE A 40 -31.93 -8.89 -12.05
C ILE A 40 -31.46 -10.22 -11.47
N GLN A 41 -32.06 -10.68 -10.38
CA GLN A 41 -31.84 -12.01 -9.81
C GLN A 41 -33.19 -12.59 -9.40
N GLY A 42 -33.48 -13.84 -9.80
CA GLY A 42 -34.78 -14.46 -9.48
C GLY A 42 -36.00 -13.71 -10.05
N GLY A 43 -35.82 -12.90 -11.08
CA GLY A 43 -36.88 -12.06 -11.69
C GLY A 43 -37.08 -10.71 -11.02
N GLU A 44 -36.37 -10.39 -9.94
CA GLU A 44 -36.45 -9.11 -9.25
C GLU A 44 -35.24 -8.23 -9.54
N ARG A 45 -35.47 -6.92 -9.70
CA ARG A 45 -34.40 -5.93 -9.84
C ARG A 45 -33.78 -5.63 -8.48
N ILE A 46 -32.52 -6.02 -8.30
CA ILE A 46 -31.78 -5.87 -7.04
C ILE A 46 -30.80 -4.70 -7.04
N GLY A 47 -30.48 -4.15 -8.22
CA GLY A 47 -29.56 -3.02 -8.34
C GLY A 47 -29.28 -2.58 -9.77
N THR A 48 -28.15 -1.91 -9.93
CA THR A 48 -27.64 -1.39 -11.20
C THR A 48 -26.12 -1.49 -11.27
N VAL A 49 -25.61 -1.71 -12.48
CA VAL A 49 -24.20 -1.60 -12.82
C VAL A 49 -24.10 -0.71 -14.06
N ALA A 50 -23.11 0.17 -14.12
CA ALA A 50 -22.89 1.03 -15.26
C ALA A 50 -21.40 1.13 -15.60
N LEU A 51 -21.11 1.17 -16.90
CA LEU A 51 -19.79 1.41 -17.46
C LEU A 51 -19.80 2.81 -18.08
N GLN A 52 -19.05 3.73 -17.49
CA GLN A 52 -18.89 5.08 -18.01
C GLN A 52 -17.60 5.18 -18.81
N HIS A 53 -17.70 5.67 -20.04
CA HIS A 53 -16.57 5.84 -20.94
C HIS A 53 -15.67 6.99 -20.45
N GLY A 54 -14.36 6.77 -20.43
CA GLY A 54 -13.36 7.78 -20.06
C GLY A 54 -12.73 8.47 -21.28
N PRO A 55 -12.11 9.65 -21.09
CA PRO A 55 -11.39 10.33 -22.17
C PRO A 55 -10.18 9.46 -22.57
N GLY A 56 -10.28 8.77 -23.70
CA GLY A 56 -9.21 7.92 -24.20
C GLY A 56 -7.96 8.75 -24.53
N GLN A 57 -6.88 8.59 -23.76
CA GLN A 57 -5.55 9.01 -24.21
C GLN A 57 -5.08 8.04 -25.29
N ALA A 58 -4.55 8.60 -26.39
CA ALA A 58 -4.02 7.93 -27.59
C ALA A 58 -3.78 6.41 -27.43
N GLY A 59 -4.72 5.60 -27.92
CA GLY A 59 -4.60 4.14 -27.99
C GLY A 59 -5.08 3.33 -26.78
N ARG A 60 -5.48 3.96 -25.67
CA ARG A 60 -6.04 3.29 -24.48
C ARG A 60 -7.52 3.60 -24.32
N ARG A 61 -8.36 2.57 -24.40
CA ARG A 61 -9.79 2.65 -24.05
C ARG A 61 -9.94 2.35 -22.56
N LEU A 62 -10.30 3.38 -21.80
CA LEU A 62 -10.42 3.38 -20.35
C LEU A 62 -11.85 3.74 -19.98
N GLY A 63 -12.35 3.20 -18.88
CA GLY A 63 -13.60 3.67 -18.31
C GLY A 63 -13.84 3.21 -16.88
N SER A 64 -14.87 3.78 -16.26
CA SER A 64 -15.19 3.56 -14.86
C SER A 64 -16.41 2.67 -14.70
N LEU A 65 -16.29 1.65 -13.87
CA LEU A 65 -17.36 0.78 -13.39
C LEU A 65 -17.99 1.41 -12.14
N ARG A 66 -19.31 1.55 -12.15
CA ARG A 66 -20.12 2.04 -11.03
C ARG A 66 -21.26 1.08 -10.75
N TRP A 67 -21.69 1.00 -9.50
CA TRP A 67 -22.83 0.17 -9.13
C TRP A 67 -23.60 0.77 -7.96
N SER A 68 -24.86 0.36 -7.84
CA SER A 68 -25.73 0.72 -6.72
C SER A 68 -26.76 -0.39 -6.51
N PHE A 69 -26.98 -0.78 -5.25
CA PHE A 69 -27.94 -1.81 -4.86
C PHE A 69 -28.82 -1.30 -3.72
N SER A 70 -30.14 -1.42 -3.88
CA SER A 70 -31.15 -0.81 -3.01
C SER A 70 -31.35 -1.53 -1.66
N SER A 71 -30.87 -2.77 -1.53
CA SER A 71 -30.99 -3.58 -0.31
C SER A 71 -29.75 -4.45 -0.02
N GLY A 72 -28.63 -4.13 -0.70
CA GLY A 72 -27.32 -4.76 -0.49
C GLY A 72 -27.30 -6.27 -0.64
N PRO A 73 -27.45 -6.85 -1.86
CA PRO A 73 -27.06 -8.24 -2.04
C PRO A 73 -25.61 -8.39 -1.57
N GLY A 74 -25.31 -9.53 -0.93
CA GLY A 74 -23.99 -9.76 -0.34
C GLY A 74 -22.88 -9.65 -1.39
N PRO A 75 -21.61 -9.47 -0.98
CA PRO A 75 -20.49 -9.25 -1.89
C PRO A 75 -20.37 -10.26 -3.03
N MET A 76 -20.85 -11.50 -2.81
CA MET A 76 -20.82 -12.56 -3.82
C MET A 76 -21.72 -12.26 -5.03
N VAL A 77 -22.98 -11.87 -4.81
CA VAL A 77 -23.92 -11.55 -5.89
C VAL A 77 -23.46 -10.28 -6.62
N THR A 78 -23.06 -9.25 -5.86
CA THR A 78 -22.50 -8.03 -6.44
C THR A 78 -21.29 -8.34 -7.33
N SER A 79 -20.36 -9.18 -6.87
CA SER A 79 -19.15 -9.52 -7.63
C SER A 79 -19.45 -10.21 -8.97
N ARG A 80 -20.52 -11.01 -9.06
CA ARG A 80 -20.95 -11.65 -10.31
C ARG A 80 -21.42 -10.61 -11.33
N ALA A 81 -22.23 -9.65 -10.89
CA ALA A 81 -22.67 -8.53 -11.72
C ALA A 81 -21.47 -7.68 -12.22
N LEU A 82 -20.52 -7.38 -11.33
CA LEU A 82 -19.31 -6.64 -11.70
C LEU A 82 -18.44 -7.41 -12.69
N ARG A 83 -18.32 -8.74 -12.53
CA ARG A 83 -17.53 -9.59 -13.44
C ARG A 83 -18.10 -9.56 -14.87
N LEU A 84 -19.42 -9.71 -15.02
CA LEU A 84 -20.08 -9.61 -16.33
C LEU A 84 -19.82 -8.28 -17.01
N ALA A 85 -19.91 -7.17 -16.26
CA ALA A 85 -19.65 -5.84 -16.81
C ALA A 85 -18.17 -5.65 -17.21
N VAL A 86 -17.23 -6.17 -16.42
CA VAL A 86 -15.80 -6.13 -16.72
C VAL A 86 -15.46 -6.95 -17.96
N GLU A 87 -16.01 -8.17 -18.08
CA GLU A 87 -15.82 -9.03 -19.26
C GLU A 87 -16.40 -8.36 -20.51
N TYR A 88 -17.60 -7.79 -20.43
CA TYR A 88 -18.18 -7.00 -21.52
C TYR A 88 -17.30 -5.81 -21.94
N ALA A 89 -16.75 -5.07 -20.97
CA ALA A 89 -15.86 -3.95 -21.25
C ALA A 89 -14.60 -4.39 -22.01
N PHE A 90 -13.98 -5.51 -21.63
CA PHE A 90 -12.78 -6.02 -22.30
C PHE A 90 -13.09 -6.66 -23.65
N GLU A 91 -14.03 -7.60 -23.70
CA GLU A 91 -14.28 -8.45 -24.86
C GLU A 91 -15.08 -7.74 -25.95
N THR A 92 -15.99 -6.84 -25.57
CA THR A 92 -16.90 -6.18 -26.53
C THR A 92 -16.55 -4.72 -26.76
N LEU A 93 -16.31 -3.93 -25.70
CA LEU A 93 -15.98 -2.51 -25.85
C LEU A 93 -14.50 -2.26 -26.22
N GLY A 94 -13.66 -3.30 -26.08
CA GLY A 94 -12.23 -3.25 -26.34
C GLY A 94 -11.48 -2.37 -25.35
N TRP A 95 -11.99 -2.24 -24.12
CA TRP A 95 -11.28 -1.52 -23.06
C TRP A 95 -10.03 -2.28 -22.65
N THR A 96 -8.97 -1.55 -22.33
CA THR A 96 -7.73 -2.14 -21.80
C THR A 96 -7.69 -2.13 -20.27
N ARG A 97 -8.60 -1.37 -19.66
CA ARG A 97 -8.65 -1.15 -18.21
C ARG A 97 -10.03 -0.69 -17.75
N VAL A 98 -10.49 -1.26 -16.65
CA VAL A 98 -11.72 -0.91 -15.94
C VAL A 98 -11.34 -0.44 -14.54
N GLU A 99 -11.77 0.76 -14.17
CA GLU A 99 -11.52 1.36 -12.85
C GLU A 99 -12.80 1.45 -12.04
N ALA A 100 -12.70 1.35 -10.71
CA ALA A 100 -13.78 1.61 -9.78
C ALA A 100 -13.28 2.50 -8.64
N ARG A 101 -14.14 3.38 -8.16
CA ARG A 101 -13.90 4.18 -6.95
C ARG A 101 -14.95 3.82 -5.92
N VAL A 102 -14.49 3.37 -4.76
CA VAL A 102 -15.38 2.91 -3.68
C VAL A 102 -15.06 3.67 -2.41
N PRO A 103 -16.03 4.30 -1.73
CA PRO A 103 -15.79 4.92 -0.43
C PRO A 103 -15.05 3.99 0.54
N THR A 104 -14.08 4.50 1.30
CA THR A 104 -13.32 3.72 2.29
C THR A 104 -14.20 3.10 3.38
N ILE A 105 -15.39 3.66 3.60
CA ILE A 105 -16.40 3.14 4.52
C ILE A 105 -17.19 1.95 3.95
N ASP A 106 -17.20 1.77 2.62
CA ASP A 106 -17.96 0.70 1.94
C ASP A 106 -17.14 -0.58 1.79
N THR A 107 -17.00 -1.30 2.90
CA THR A 107 -16.28 -2.57 2.95
C THR A 107 -16.91 -3.67 2.08
N HIS A 108 -18.23 -3.65 1.89
CA HIS A 108 -18.92 -4.62 1.04
C HIS A 108 -18.64 -4.38 -0.44
N GLY A 109 -18.70 -3.12 -0.90
CA GLY A 109 -18.35 -2.75 -2.26
C GLY A 109 -16.89 -3.06 -2.60
N MET A 110 -15.96 -2.73 -1.70
CA MET A 110 -14.53 -3.08 -1.88
C MET A 110 -14.31 -4.58 -2.00
N ARG A 111 -14.99 -5.36 -1.14
CA ARG A 111 -14.91 -6.83 -1.18
C ARG A 111 -15.50 -7.40 -2.47
N ALA A 112 -16.64 -6.88 -2.92
CA ALA A 112 -17.28 -7.31 -4.17
C ALA A 112 -16.40 -7.01 -5.40
N ALA A 113 -15.83 -5.81 -5.48
CA ALA A 113 -14.90 -5.42 -6.53
C ALA A 113 -13.64 -6.32 -6.54
N SER A 114 -13.09 -6.64 -5.36
CA SER A 114 -11.96 -7.56 -5.22
C SER A 114 -12.29 -8.97 -5.74
N ILE A 115 -13.46 -9.53 -5.39
CA ILE A 115 -13.91 -10.85 -5.87
C ILE A 115 -14.18 -10.84 -7.40
N ALA A 116 -14.56 -9.69 -7.95
CA ALA A 116 -14.72 -9.50 -9.40
C ALA A 116 -13.38 -9.37 -10.15
N GLY A 117 -12.26 -9.30 -9.43
CA GLY A 117 -10.91 -9.26 -9.99
C GLY A 117 -10.28 -7.88 -10.04
N LEU A 118 -10.91 -6.85 -9.48
CA LEU A 118 -10.29 -5.53 -9.39
C LEU A 118 -9.30 -5.51 -8.21
N ARG A 119 -8.10 -5.04 -8.47
CA ARG A 119 -7.02 -4.90 -7.49
C ARG A 119 -7.04 -3.50 -6.91
N ARG A 120 -6.81 -3.38 -5.60
CA ARG A 120 -6.62 -2.10 -4.93
C ARG A 120 -5.30 -1.46 -5.38
N GLU A 121 -5.34 -0.19 -5.75
CA GLU A 121 -4.16 0.56 -6.22
C GLU A 121 -3.80 1.74 -5.31
N GLY A 122 -4.74 2.27 -4.54
CA GLY A 122 -4.49 3.38 -3.63
C GLY A 122 -5.76 3.96 -3.01
N VAL A 123 -5.59 5.07 -2.29
CA VAL A 123 -6.69 5.85 -1.71
C VAL A 123 -6.64 7.26 -2.29
N ALA A 124 -7.68 7.66 -3.00
CA ALA A 124 -7.91 9.04 -3.40
C ALA A 124 -8.54 9.77 -2.22
N ARG A 125 -7.85 10.80 -1.71
CA ARG A 125 -8.35 11.61 -0.59
C ARG A 125 -9.50 12.49 -1.03
N GLY A 126 -10.56 12.54 -0.23
CA GLY A 126 -11.66 13.46 -0.44
C GLY A 126 -11.28 14.91 -0.12
N ALA A 127 -11.95 15.87 -0.78
CA ALA A 127 -11.87 17.30 -0.46
C ALA A 127 -13.23 17.78 0.05
N ASP A 128 -13.24 18.90 0.79
CA ASP A 128 -14.48 19.58 1.20
C ASP A 128 -15.53 18.70 1.92
N GLY A 129 -15.06 17.71 2.68
CA GLY A 129 -15.92 16.79 3.45
C GLY A 129 -16.31 15.52 2.71
N ASP A 130 -15.85 15.33 1.47
CA ASP A 130 -15.98 14.05 0.78
C ASP A 130 -15.19 12.95 1.49
N VAL A 131 -15.74 11.74 1.49
CA VAL A 131 -15.07 10.57 2.03
C VAL A 131 -13.95 10.12 1.10
N ASP A 132 -12.85 9.65 1.67
CA ASP A 132 -11.79 9.00 0.94
C ASP A 132 -12.33 7.82 0.11
N GLN A 133 -11.76 7.62 -1.08
CA GLN A 133 -12.16 6.56 -1.99
C GLN A 133 -11.00 5.62 -2.27
N VAL A 134 -11.22 4.32 -2.13
CA VAL A 134 -10.30 3.32 -2.62
C VAL A 134 -10.42 3.23 -4.13
N MET A 135 -9.27 3.38 -4.79
CA MET A 135 -9.13 3.14 -6.22
C MET A 135 -8.89 1.64 -6.43
N LEU A 136 -9.77 1.01 -7.20
CA LEU A 136 -9.58 -0.36 -7.66
C LEU A 136 -9.57 -0.40 -9.18
N ALA A 137 -8.82 -1.31 -9.77
CA ALA A 137 -8.85 -1.50 -11.21
C ALA A 137 -8.50 -2.93 -11.60
N ARG A 138 -8.92 -3.30 -12.82
CA ARG A 138 -8.45 -4.49 -13.51
C ARG A 138 -7.97 -4.07 -14.89
N ILE A 139 -6.89 -4.67 -15.36
CA ILE A 139 -6.41 -4.53 -16.74
C ILE A 139 -6.69 -5.79 -17.53
N VAL A 140 -6.78 -5.67 -18.86
CA VAL A 140 -7.15 -6.78 -19.76
C VAL A 140 -6.19 -7.98 -19.65
N ASP A 141 -4.91 -7.73 -19.39
CA ASP A 141 -3.87 -8.76 -19.28
C ASP A 141 -3.81 -9.42 -17.88
N ASP A 142 -4.65 -8.99 -16.93
CA ASP A 142 -4.69 -9.61 -15.61
C ASP A 142 -5.23 -11.05 -15.70
N PRO A 143 -4.61 -12.02 -14.98
CA PRO A 143 -5.14 -13.37 -14.89
C PRO A 143 -6.60 -13.36 -14.41
N PRO A 144 -7.43 -14.32 -14.87
CA PRO A 144 -8.82 -14.42 -14.46
C PRO A 144 -8.98 -14.42 -12.94
N ALA A 145 -9.96 -13.68 -12.40
CA ALA A 145 -10.20 -13.59 -10.97
C ALA A 145 -10.45 -14.95 -10.29
N THR A 146 -10.93 -15.92 -11.05
CA THR A 146 -11.21 -17.30 -10.63
C THR A 146 -9.98 -18.22 -10.69
N SER A 147 -8.87 -17.75 -11.26
CA SER A 147 -7.61 -18.50 -11.33
C SER A 147 -6.78 -18.33 -10.04
N ARG A 148 -5.84 -19.25 -9.81
CA ARG A 148 -4.89 -19.16 -8.69
C ARG A 148 -4.08 -17.87 -8.73
N ASP A 149 -3.55 -17.50 -9.90
CA ASP A 149 -2.72 -16.30 -10.05
C ASP A 149 -3.54 -15.02 -9.86
N GLY A 150 -4.78 -15.00 -10.36
CA GLY A 150 -5.73 -13.92 -10.10
C GLY A 150 -6.00 -13.75 -8.60
N PHE A 151 -6.29 -14.86 -7.91
CA PHE A 151 -6.50 -14.86 -6.46
C PHE A 151 -5.29 -14.31 -5.68
N VAL A 152 -4.07 -14.78 -5.99
CA VAL A 152 -2.83 -14.30 -5.35
C VAL A 152 -2.63 -12.80 -5.60
N ALA A 153 -2.85 -12.33 -6.83
CA ALA A 153 -2.66 -10.92 -7.16
C ALA A 153 -3.68 -10.01 -6.44
N ILE A 154 -4.93 -10.45 -6.29
CA ILE A 154 -5.96 -9.74 -5.51
C ILE A 154 -5.56 -9.68 -4.03
N LEU A 155 -5.09 -10.81 -3.46
CA LEU A 155 -4.62 -10.84 -2.07
C LEU A 155 -3.44 -9.88 -1.88
N ASN A 156 -2.41 -9.93 -2.72
CA ASN A 156 -1.23 -9.06 -2.62
C ASN A 156 -1.57 -7.57 -2.72
N ALA A 157 -2.61 -7.21 -3.46
CA ALA A 157 -3.10 -5.83 -3.56
C ALA A 157 -3.92 -5.39 -2.33
N GLY A 158 -4.61 -6.32 -1.67
CA GLY A 158 -5.53 -6.03 -0.57
C GLY A 158 -4.94 -6.17 0.83
N LEU A 159 -3.87 -6.96 1.01
CA LEU A 159 -3.29 -7.22 2.33
C LEU A 159 -2.65 -5.96 2.93
N PRO A 160 -2.81 -5.73 4.26
CA PRO A 160 -2.14 -4.65 4.94
C PRO A 160 -0.62 -4.74 4.79
N ARG A 161 0.02 -3.61 4.50
CA ARG A 161 1.48 -3.48 4.54
C ARG A 161 1.87 -2.68 5.77
N LYS A 162 2.94 -3.10 6.44
CA LYS A 162 3.53 -2.38 7.55
C LYS A 162 4.81 -1.73 7.07
N ARG A 163 5.09 -0.53 7.56
CA ARG A 163 6.43 0.04 7.42
C ARG A 163 7.39 -0.83 8.21
N VAL A 164 8.55 -1.10 7.62
CA VAL A 164 9.61 -1.86 8.25
C VAL A 164 10.83 -0.96 8.39
N ILE A 165 11.50 -1.04 9.53
CA ILE A 165 12.68 -0.25 9.87
C ILE A 165 13.77 -1.25 10.27
N GLY A 166 14.99 -1.05 9.79
CA GLY A 166 16.18 -1.79 10.23
C GLY A 166 17.11 -0.85 10.97
N GLN A 167 17.50 -1.19 12.20
CA GLN A 167 18.48 -0.46 12.99
C GLN A 167 19.56 -1.38 13.53
N GLY A 168 20.75 -0.83 13.77
CA GLY A 168 21.89 -1.58 14.29
C GLY A 168 22.38 -1.06 15.64
N VAL A 169 22.73 -1.99 16.53
CA VAL A 169 23.48 -1.69 17.75
C VAL A 169 24.96 -1.92 17.44
N LEU A 170 25.70 -0.83 17.26
CA LEU A 170 27.15 -0.86 17.16
C LEU A 170 27.75 -0.37 18.47
N ARG A 171 28.71 -1.13 19.01
CA ARG A 171 29.37 -0.82 20.27
C ARG A 171 30.85 -0.53 20.07
N ASP A 172 31.43 0.26 20.97
CA ASP A 172 32.88 0.35 21.09
C ASP A 172 33.42 -0.56 22.20
N ARG A 173 34.75 -0.60 22.36
CA ARG A 173 35.41 -1.41 23.39
C ARG A 173 35.12 -0.98 24.83
N ASP A 174 34.63 0.25 25.02
CA ASP A 174 34.22 0.76 26.33
C ASP A 174 32.73 0.47 26.61
N GLY A 175 32.04 -0.22 25.69
CA GLY A 175 30.64 -0.59 25.81
C GLY A 175 29.67 0.55 25.49
N ARG A 176 30.15 1.67 24.95
CA ARG A 176 29.29 2.77 24.47
C ARG A 176 28.62 2.37 23.17
N VAL A 177 27.41 2.86 22.94
CA VAL A 177 26.63 2.59 21.72
C VAL A 177 26.71 3.78 20.76
N LEU A 178 26.79 3.51 19.46
CA LEU A 178 26.73 4.57 18.46
C LEU A 178 25.29 5.06 18.30
N LEU A 179 25.06 6.37 18.49
CA LEU A 179 23.82 7.04 18.14
C LEU A 179 24.04 8.12 17.08
N CYS A 180 23.05 8.28 16.20
CA CYS A 180 23.00 9.32 15.19
C CYS A 180 22.16 10.50 15.64
N GLU A 181 22.73 11.70 15.56
CA GLU A 181 22.02 12.96 15.70
C GLU A 181 21.40 13.36 14.37
N LEU A 182 20.07 13.34 14.31
CA LEU A 182 19.30 13.56 13.08
C LEU A 182 18.97 15.06 12.89
N THR A 183 18.95 15.53 11.64
CA THR A 183 18.70 16.94 11.30
C THR A 183 17.25 17.38 11.50
N TYR A 184 16.31 16.44 11.51
CA TYR A 184 14.87 16.70 11.48
C TYR A 184 14.14 16.41 12.80
N LYS A 185 14.82 15.88 13.82
CA LYS A 185 14.24 15.65 15.15
C LYS A 185 15.27 15.87 16.26
N ARG A 186 14.79 16.07 17.48
CA ARG A 186 15.66 16.37 18.63
C ARG A 186 16.34 15.13 19.20
N GLN A 187 15.64 14.00 19.18
CA GLN A 187 16.13 12.75 19.75
C GLN A 187 17.15 12.10 18.80
N TRP A 188 18.15 11.48 19.39
CA TRP A 188 19.11 10.64 18.65
C TRP A 188 18.58 9.22 18.54
N ASP A 189 18.92 8.54 17.45
CA ASP A 189 18.49 7.17 17.16
C ASP A 189 19.69 6.24 16.94
N LEU A 190 19.44 4.93 17.01
CA LEU A 190 20.36 3.95 16.46
C LEU A 190 20.52 4.16 14.94
N PRO A 191 21.70 3.91 14.38
CA PRO A 191 21.92 4.02 12.95
C PRO A 191 21.05 3.01 12.17
N GLY A 192 20.58 3.42 10.99
CA GLY A 192 19.68 2.66 10.13
C GLY A 192 18.41 3.43 9.80
N GLY A 193 17.51 2.81 9.03
CA GLY A 193 16.42 3.53 8.38
C GLY A 193 15.28 2.64 7.91
N VAL A 194 14.44 3.21 7.03
CA VAL A 194 13.26 2.55 6.50
C VAL A 194 13.67 1.55 5.42
N VAL A 195 13.15 0.33 5.50
CA VAL A 195 13.41 -0.71 4.51
C VAL A 195 12.65 -0.41 3.22
N GLU A 196 13.31 -0.55 2.08
CA GLU A 196 12.68 -0.29 0.78
C GLU A 196 11.73 -1.42 0.34
N VAL A 197 10.96 -1.14 -0.71
CA VAL A 197 10.04 -2.14 -1.28
C VAL A 197 10.82 -3.31 -1.85
N ASN A 198 10.43 -4.53 -1.45
CA ASN A 198 11.07 -5.80 -1.83
C ASN A 198 12.48 -6.01 -1.25
N GLU A 199 12.84 -5.27 -0.19
CA GLU A 199 14.10 -5.41 0.52
C GLU A 199 13.90 -6.18 1.85
N SER A 200 14.92 -6.93 2.28
CA SER A 200 14.92 -7.53 3.62
C SER A 200 15.42 -6.54 4.67
N PRO A 201 15.02 -6.63 5.95
CA PRO A 201 15.46 -5.66 6.97
C PRO A 201 16.98 -5.58 7.14
N ALA A 202 17.68 -6.71 7.00
CA ALA A 202 19.14 -6.76 7.04
C ALA A 202 19.78 -6.06 5.84
N THR A 203 19.22 -6.26 4.63
CA THR A 203 19.72 -5.59 3.41
C THR A 203 19.52 -4.09 3.51
N GLY A 204 18.32 -3.66 3.97
CA GLY A 204 18.01 -2.25 4.18
C GLY A 204 18.94 -1.60 5.20
N LEU A 205 19.20 -2.25 6.33
CA LEU A 205 20.16 -1.73 7.29
C LEU A 205 21.56 -1.56 6.68
N VAL A 206 22.08 -2.53 5.93
CA VAL A 206 23.39 -2.41 5.29
C VAL A 206 23.43 -1.25 4.31
N ARG A 207 22.39 -1.10 3.46
CA ARG A 207 22.27 0.03 2.53
C ARG A 207 22.26 1.38 3.27
N GLU A 208 21.42 1.52 4.30
CA GLU A 208 21.31 2.76 5.08
C GLU A 208 22.65 3.13 5.75
N LEU A 209 23.37 2.15 6.33
CA LEU A 209 24.68 2.42 6.93
C LEU A 209 25.72 2.87 5.89
N GLU A 210 25.68 2.33 4.68
CA GLU A 210 26.53 2.76 3.58
C GLU A 210 26.17 4.17 3.12
N GLU A 211 24.87 4.45 2.91
CA GLU A 211 24.38 5.72 2.38
C GLU A 211 24.51 6.88 3.38
N GLU A 212 24.15 6.66 4.64
CA GLU A 212 24.10 7.70 5.67
C GLU A 212 25.44 7.94 6.37
N LEU A 213 26.25 6.88 6.54
CA LEU A 213 27.47 6.92 7.35
C LEU A 213 28.74 6.53 6.58
N GLY A 214 28.62 6.03 5.34
CA GLY A 214 29.76 5.50 4.59
C GLY A 214 30.35 4.22 5.21
N LEU A 215 29.55 3.46 5.97
CA LEU A 215 30.00 2.29 6.71
C LEU A 215 29.56 0.99 6.04
N THR A 216 30.49 0.06 5.92
CA THR A 216 30.19 -1.33 5.59
C THR A 216 30.49 -2.20 6.80
N VAL A 217 29.44 -2.78 7.40
CA VAL A 217 29.54 -3.67 8.55
C VAL A 217 28.85 -4.99 8.26
N GLU A 218 29.36 -6.07 8.83
CA GLU A 218 28.67 -7.35 8.83
C GLU A 218 27.63 -7.38 9.94
N ILE A 219 26.46 -7.97 9.65
CA ILE A 219 25.40 -8.17 10.64
C ILE A 219 25.67 -9.49 11.35
N ASP A 220 25.92 -9.43 12.66
CA ASP A 220 26.17 -10.62 13.49
C ASP A 220 24.89 -11.42 13.73
N GLY A 221 23.77 -10.72 13.93
CA GLY A 221 22.48 -11.38 14.16
C GLY A 221 21.35 -10.43 14.56
N LEU A 222 20.14 -10.97 14.61
CA LEU A 222 18.98 -10.25 15.12
C LEU A 222 19.05 -10.17 16.66
N VAL A 223 18.95 -8.96 17.19
CA VAL A 223 18.80 -8.70 18.63
C VAL A 223 17.35 -8.87 19.04
N THR A 224 16.42 -8.15 18.38
CA THR A 224 14.98 -8.23 18.64
C THR A 224 14.18 -7.58 17.50
N MET A 225 12.88 -7.82 17.46
CA MET A 225 11.93 -7.04 16.66
C MET A 225 10.93 -6.34 17.58
N ASN A 226 10.87 -5.01 17.48
CA ASN A 226 9.92 -4.17 18.21
C ASN A 226 8.79 -3.74 17.27
N TRP A 227 7.54 -4.03 17.64
CA TRP A 227 6.40 -3.34 17.04
C TRP A 227 6.28 -1.94 17.66
N LEU A 228 6.30 -0.92 16.81
CA LEU A 228 6.14 0.48 17.20
C LEU A 228 4.66 0.87 17.01
N PRO A 229 3.94 1.27 18.08
CA PRO A 229 2.58 1.76 17.93
C PRO A 229 2.54 3.09 17.15
N PRO A 230 1.39 3.46 16.55
CA PRO A 230 1.23 4.77 15.93
C PRO A 230 1.56 5.88 16.92
N TRP A 231 2.33 6.88 16.47
CA TRP A 231 2.71 8.01 17.29
C TRP A 231 2.86 9.28 16.45
N SER A 232 2.38 10.40 16.98
CA SER A 232 2.29 11.67 16.26
C SER A 232 1.56 11.49 14.92
N ARG A 233 2.16 11.90 13.79
CA ARG A 233 1.61 11.75 12.44
C ARG A 233 1.98 10.44 11.74
N TRP A 234 2.65 9.53 12.44
CA TRP A 234 3.16 8.30 11.87
C TRP A 234 2.27 7.10 12.22
N ASP A 235 2.01 6.27 11.22
CA ASP A 235 1.43 4.94 11.41
C ASP A 235 2.42 3.97 12.08
N ASP A 236 1.92 2.80 12.45
CA ASP A 236 2.70 1.75 13.10
C ASP A 236 3.80 1.17 12.20
N ALA A 237 4.82 0.56 12.83
CA ALA A 237 5.96 -0.02 12.13
C ALA A 237 6.52 -1.26 12.84
N CYS A 238 7.22 -2.10 12.09
CA CYS A 238 8.05 -3.17 12.64
C CYS A 238 9.52 -2.74 12.60
N LEU A 239 10.14 -2.56 13.75
CA LEU A 239 11.55 -2.21 13.91
C LEU A 239 12.37 -3.47 14.19
N PHE A 240 13.24 -3.86 13.26
CA PHE A 240 14.21 -4.93 13.44
C PHE A 240 15.54 -4.33 13.92
N VAL A 241 16.05 -4.85 15.04
CA VAL A 241 17.30 -4.40 15.63
C VAL A 241 18.33 -5.50 15.48
N PHE A 242 19.47 -5.17 14.89
CA PHE A 242 20.57 -6.09 14.63
C PHE A 242 21.80 -5.76 15.47
N ASP A 243 22.58 -6.77 15.82
CA ASP A 243 23.90 -6.60 16.42
C ASP A 243 24.91 -6.36 15.29
N LEU A 244 25.65 -5.25 15.38
CA LEU A 244 26.71 -4.88 14.44
C LEU A 244 28.10 -5.11 15.05
N GLY A 245 28.16 -5.72 16.23
CA GLY A 245 29.40 -6.09 16.90
C GLY A 245 30.05 -4.93 17.65
N VAL A 246 31.36 -5.08 17.84
CA VAL A 246 32.22 -4.16 18.60
C VAL A 246 33.36 -3.67 17.73
N VAL A 247 33.56 -2.36 17.68
CA VAL A 247 34.58 -1.69 16.85
C VAL A 247 35.46 -0.76 17.69
N ASP A 248 36.54 -0.26 17.07
CA ASP A 248 37.35 0.80 17.65
C ASP A 248 36.62 2.15 17.54
N ALA A 249 36.77 2.97 18.57
CA ALA A 249 36.03 4.23 18.67
C ALA A 249 36.42 5.24 17.57
N ASP A 250 37.62 5.10 16.99
CA ASP A 250 38.12 5.92 15.87
C ASP A 250 37.45 5.58 14.52
N LEU A 251 36.57 4.57 14.47
CA LEU A 251 35.74 4.29 13.29
C LEU A 251 34.95 5.53 12.85
N VAL A 252 34.48 6.36 13.81
CA VAL A 252 33.70 7.57 13.51
C VAL A 252 34.49 8.60 12.69
N ASP A 253 35.82 8.59 12.80
CA ASP A 253 36.69 9.49 12.03
C ASP A 253 36.78 9.10 10.54
N GLN A 254 36.37 7.87 10.22
CA GLN A 254 36.35 7.32 8.85
C GLN A 254 34.97 7.47 8.19
N MET A 255 33.94 7.83 8.95
CA MET A 255 32.56 7.94 8.47
C MET A 255 32.38 9.14 7.54
N VAL A 256 31.59 8.94 6.48
CA VAL A 256 31.18 9.99 5.55
C VAL A 256 29.69 10.23 5.75
N LEU A 257 29.36 11.25 6.55
CA LEU A 257 27.98 11.52 6.94
C LEU A 257 27.18 12.18 5.81
N GLN A 258 26.01 11.62 5.52
CA GLN A 258 25.01 12.25 4.66
C GLN A 258 24.35 13.43 5.41
N ARG A 259 24.96 14.61 5.29
CA ARG A 259 24.63 15.80 6.10
C ARG A 259 23.21 16.34 5.95
N SER A 260 22.45 15.90 4.94
CA SER A 260 21.02 16.21 4.83
C SER A 260 20.20 15.58 5.96
N GLU A 261 20.64 14.42 6.46
CA GLU A 261 19.89 13.59 7.42
C GLU A 261 20.64 13.43 8.74
N ILE A 262 21.97 13.27 8.69
CA ILE A 262 22.83 13.06 9.86
C ILE A 262 23.66 14.31 10.16
N ALA A 263 23.37 14.96 11.29
CA ALA A 263 24.13 16.09 11.78
C ALA A 263 25.47 15.66 12.41
N ALA A 264 25.45 14.59 13.21
CA ALA A 264 26.64 14.05 13.88
C ALA A 264 26.39 12.59 14.34
N VAL A 265 27.46 11.91 14.74
CA VAL A 265 27.42 10.59 15.39
C VAL A 265 28.15 10.64 16.72
N HIS A 266 27.66 9.89 17.70
CA HIS A 266 28.13 9.97 19.07
C HIS A 266 28.24 8.59 19.71
N TRP A 267 29.39 8.29 20.31
CA TRP A 267 29.54 7.15 21.22
C TRP A 267 28.92 7.51 22.57
N CYS A 268 27.78 6.90 22.88
CA CYS A 268 26.97 7.23 24.05
C CYS A 268 27.07 6.16 25.13
N ASP A 269 27.32 6.57 26.36
CA ASP A 269 27.02 5.74 27.53
C ASP A 269 25.51 5.75 27.84
N MET A 270 25.08 4.92 28.80
CA MET A 270 23.66 4.81 29.13
C MET A 270 23.05 6.09 29.73
N ASP A 271 23.85 6.95 30.35
CA ASP A 271 23.36 8.24 30.87
C ASP A 271 23.08 9.21 29.71
N THR A 272 23.96 9.26 28.71
CA THR A 272 23.74 10.03 27.48
C THR A 272 22.56 9.48 26.68
N VAL A 273 22.41 8.15 26.59
CA VAL A 273 21.24 7.50 25.96
C VAL A 273 19.94 7.97 26.62
N ARG A 274 19.86 7.99 27.96
CA ARG A 274 18.67 8.46 28.69
C ARG A 274 18.35 9.94 28.44
N GLU A 275 19.36 10.77 28.24
CA GLU A 275 19.18 12.20 27.98
C GLU A 275 18.73 12.47 26.52
N ARG A 276 19.26 11.71 25.55
CA ARG A 276 19.20 12.07 24.13
C ARG A 276 18.28 11.20 23.28
N ALA A 277 18.06 9.94 23.66
CA ALA A 277 17.33 9.00 22.82
C ALA A 277 15.82 8.99 23.08
N THR A 278 15.08 8.32 22.21
CA THR A 278 13.64 8.10 22.42
C THR A 278 13.39 7.09 23.55
N LEU A 279 12.23 7.14 24.25
CA LEU A 279 11.87 6.11 25.25
C LEU A 279 11.97 4.67 24.74
N ALA A 280 11.67 4.42 23.45
CA ALA A 280 11.76 3.09 22.87
C ALA A 280 13.22 2.64 22.74
N THR A 281 14.12 3.54 22.35
CA THR A 281 15.56 3.27 22.29
C THR A 281 16.17 3.08 23.68
N ILE A 282 15.76 3.91 24.66
CA ILE A 282 16.20 3.80 26.05
C ILE A 282 15.80 2.43 26.61
N GLU A 283 14.52 2.07 26.53
CA GLU A 283 14.00 0.80 27.05
C GLU A 283 14.58 -0.41 26.31
N LEU A 284 14.86 -0.28 25.01
CA LEU A 284 15.57 -1.29 24.22
C LEU A 284 16.98 -1.56 24.76
N LEU A 285 17.78 -0.50 24.91
CA LEU A 285 19.19 -0.60 25.28
C LEU A 285 19.39 -0.97 26.76
N GLU A 286 18.55 -0.47 27.66
CA GLU A 286 18.54 -0.88 29.07
C GLU A 286 18.24 -2.37 29.19
N SER A 287 17.21 -2.85 28.49
CA SER A 287 16.84 -4.27 28.55
C SER A 287 17.91 -5.19 27.95
N LEU A 288 18.62 -4.72 26.91
CA LEU A 288 19.73 -5.46 26.29
C LEU A 288 20.93 -5.60 27.23
N ALA A 289 21.16 -4.62 28.10
CA ALA A 289 22.27 -4.64 29.05
C ALA A 289 22.06 -5.66 30.18
N ASP A 290 20.80 -5.89 30.57
CA ASP A 290 20.45 -6.76 31.70
C ASP A 290 20.37 -8.25 31.33
N ALA A 291 19.83 -8.57 30.16
CA ALA A 291 19.62 -9.95 29.71
C ALA A 291 19.43 -10.05 28.18
N PRO A 292 19.57 -11.26 27.59
CA PRO A 292 19.13 -11.49 26.22
C PRO A 292 17.65 -11.12 26.04
N LEU A 293 17.38 -10.38 24.97
CA LEU A 293 16.02 -9.92 24.67
C LEU A 293 15.16 -11.03 24.07
N PRO A 294 13.83 -11.03 24.30
CA PRO A 294 12.94 -11.85 23.52
C PRO A 294 12.95 -11.40 22.05
N ALA A 295 12.67 -12.32 21.14
CA ALA A 295 12.68 -12.04 19.70
C ALA A 295 11.60 -11.01 19.27
N TYR A 296 10.54 -10.83 20.05
CA TYR A 296 9.45 -9.89 19.78
C TYR A 296 9.09 -9.08 21.02
N ARG A 297 8.85 -7.77 20.83
CA ARG A 297 8.43 -6.82 21.86
C ARG A 297 7.47 -5.79 21.29
N GLU A 298 6.68 -5.16 22.17
CA GLU A 298 5.92 -3.96 21.85
C GLU A 298 6.60 -2.76 22.49
N ALA A 299 7.00 -1.78 21.68
CA ALA A 299 7.67 -0.61 22.19
C ALA A 299 6.69 0.28 22.99
N PRO A 300 7.18 0.96 24.04
CA PRO A 300 6.36 1.92 24.77
C PRO A 300 5.93 3.06 23.83
N ARG A 301 4.72 3.59 24.05
CA ARG A 301 4.30 4.82 23.39
C ARG A 301 5.19 5.98 23.85
N GLN A 302 5.68 6.77 22.91
CA GLN A 302 6.27 8.07 23.23
C GLN A 302 5.19 9.00 23.81
N PRO A 303 5.54 9.91 24.74
CA PRO A 303 4.65 10.97 25.16
C PRO A 303 4.25 11.84 23.95
N ASP A 304 3.08 12.46 24.02
CA ASP A 304 2.59 13.39 22.99
C ASP A 304 3.44 14.67 22.90
#